data_AF-A0A3N5B422-F1
#
_entry.id   AF-A0A3N5B422-F1
#
_cell.length_a   1.000
_cell.length_b   1.000
_cell.length_c   1.000
_cell.angle_alpha   90.00
_cell.angle_beta   90.00
_cell.angle_gamma   90.00
#
_symmetry.space_group_name_H-M   'P 1'
#
loop_
_entity.id
_entity.type
_entity.pdbx_description
1 polymer ?
#
loop_
_entity_poly.entity_id
_entity_poly.type
_entity_poly.pdbx_seq_one_letter_code
_entity_poly.pdbx_strand_id
1 'polypeptide(L)' 'MKVNIYNDELNVNYIEVDGVSTSSLFVIGDVEHLQLASRFDTPPEAYIFENVFPFGPVSGGT' A
#
# COMPACT_ATOMS: atom_id res chain seq x y z
N MET A 1 -23.42 -31.23 -1.28
CA MET A 1 -24.26 -30.28 -2.05
C MET A 1 -23.45 -29.00 -2.24
N LYS A 2 -23.26 -28.52 -3.47
CA LYS A 2 -22.56 -27.26 -3.76
C LYS A 2 -23.62 -26.18 -3.98
N VAL A 3 -23.62 -25.14 -3.15
CA VAL A 3 -24.51 -23.98 -3.30
C VAL A 3 -23.75 -22.93 -4.09
N ASN A 4 -24.18 -22.66 -5.33
CA ASN A 4 -23.70 -21.52 -6.09
C ASN A 4 -24.62 -20.35 -5.78
N ILE A 5 -24.11 -19.32 -5.10
CA ILE A 5 -24.81 -18.05 -4.96
C ILE A 5 -24.51 -17.27 -6.25
N TYR A 6 -25.53 -17.09 -7.08
CA TYR A 6 -25.47 -16.17 -8.20
C TYR A 6 -25.94 -14.83 -7.67
N ASN A 7 -25.08 -13.81 -7.68
CA ASN A 7 -25.54 -12.43 -7.57
C ASN A 7 -26.34 -12.16 -8.86
N ASP A 8 -27.67 -12.24 -8.77
CA ASP A 8 -28.52 -11.78 -9.85
C ASP A 8 -28.38 -10.25 -9.97
N GLU A 9 -28.40 -9.76 -11.21
CA GLU A 9 -28.23 -8.37 -11.67
C GLU A 9 -27.77 -7.36 -10.58
N LEU A 10 -26.45 -7.24 -10.40
CA LEU A 10 -25.86 -6.28 -9.48
C LEU A 10 -26.16 -4.84 -9.94
N ASN A 11 -27.29 -4.27 -9.52
CA ASN A 11 -27.69 -2.93 -9.90
C ASN A 11 -27.09 -1.88 -8.96
N VAL A 12 -25.92 -1.38 -9.33
CA VAL A 12 -25.16 -0.39 -8.54
C VAL A 12 -25.67 1.04 -8.73
N ASN A 13 -26.57 1.28 -9.70
CA ASN A 13 -27.12 2.58 -10.07
C ASN A 13 -26.06 3.67 -10.25
N TYR A 14 -25.84 4.52 -9.25
CA TYR A 14 -24.93 5.65 -9.33
C TYR A 14 -23.83 5.55 -8.28
N ILE A 15 -22.59 5.72 -8.73
CA ILE A 15 -21.41 5.76 -7.88
C ILE A 15 -20.60 6.99 -8.25
N GLU A 16 -20.25 7.77 -7.25
CA GLU A 16 -19.36 8.92 -7.37
C GLU A 16 -18.15 8.71 -6.47
N VAL A 17 -16.96 8.80 -7.06
CA VAL A 17 -15.68 8.66 -6.36
C VAL A 17 -14.91 9.96 -6.57
N ASP A 18 -14.91 10.82 -5.56
CA ASP A 18 -14.29 12.15 -5.59
C ASP A 18 -12.75 12.10 -5.59
N GLY A 19 -12.17 10.98 -5.17
CA GLY A 19 -10.74 10.76 -5.20
C GLY A 19 -10.35 9.40 -4.62
N VAL A 20 -9.26 8.85 -5.15
CA VAL A 20 -8.59 7.67 -4.60
C VAL A 20 -7.18 8.08 -4.17
N SER A 21 -6.73 7.62 -3.00
CA SER A 21 -5.38 7.88 -2.52
C SER A 21 -4.38 6.85 -3.09
N THR A 22 -3.08 7.07 -2.87
CA THR A 22 -2.05 6.08 -3.21
C THR A 22 -2.33 4.75 -2.52
N SER A 23 -2.27 3.65 -3.27
CA SER A 23 -2.57 2.28 -2.81
C SER A 23 -4.05 2.03 -2.44
N SER A 24 -4.99 2.65 -3.15
CA SER A 24 -6.43 2.41 -2.96
C SER A 24 -7.00 1.40 -3.96
N LEU A 25 -8.01 0.64 -3.52
CA LEU A 25 -8.76 -0.30 -4.35
C LEU A 25 -10.26 -0.09 -4.08
N PHE A 26 -11.04 0.15 -5.14
CA PHE A 26 -12.50 0.22 -5.07
C PHE A 26 -13.09 -0.95 -5.85
N VAL A 27 -13.89 -1.79 -5.19
CA VAL A 27 -14.39 -3.06 -5.71
C VAL A 27 -15.89 -3.15 -5.52
N ILE A 28 -16.58 -3.63 -6.55
CA ILE A 28 -18.01 -3.87 -6.55
C ILE A 28 -18.26 -5.28 -7.08
N GLY A 29 -19.10 -6.04 -6.38
CA GLY A 29 -19.29 -7.47 -6.63
C GLY A 29 -18.28 -8.33 -5.86
N ASP A 30 -18.19 -9.60 -6.24
CA ASP A 30 -17.45 -10.58 -5.45
C ASP A 30 -15.96 -10.63 -5.83
N VAL A 31 -15.11 -10.74 -4.82
CA VAL A 31 -13.69 -11.02 -5.00
C VAL A 31 -13.26 -12.13 -4.07
N GLU A 32 -12.74 -13.23 -4.63
CA GLU A 32 -12.33 -14.41 -3.87
C GLU A 32 -11.01 -14.19 -3.13
N HIS A 33 -10.04 -13.51 -3.76
CA HIS A 33 -8.74 -13.22 -3.16
C HIS A 33 -8.21 -11.86 -3.60
N LEU A 34 -7.78 -11.04 -2.62
CA LEU A 34 -7.03 -9.81 -2.84
C LEU A 34 -5.66 -9.94 -2.18
N GLN A 35 -4.60 -9.75 -2.97
CA GLN A 35 -3.24 -9.65 -2.45
C GLN A 35 -2.67 -8.29 -2.82
N LEU A 36 -2.47 -7.44 -1.82
CA LEU A 36 -1.83 -6.15 -1.97
C LEU A 36 -0.42 -6.26 -1.41
N ALA A 37 0.57 -5.96 -2.24
CA ALA A 37 1.97 -5.90 -1.83
C ALA A 37 2.46 -4.46 -1.99
N SER A 38 2.96 -3.87 -0.91
CA SER A 38 3.79 -2.68 -1.00
C SER A 38 5.24 -3.12 -0.82
N ARG A 39 6.03 -3.01 -1.88
CA ARG A 39 7.48 -3.16 -1.77
C ARG A 39 8.04 -1.77 -1.54
N PHE A 40 8.55 -1.52 -0.34
CA PHE A 40 9.42 -0.37 -0.14
C PHE A 40 10.60 -0.50 -1.10
N ASP A 41 10.87 0.55 -1.87
CA ASP A 41 11.99 0.63 -2.81
C ASP A 41 13.33 0.86 -2.08
N THR A 42 13.27 1.18 -0.79
CA THR A 42 14.47 1.28 0.05
C THR A 42 14.89 -0.13 0.45
N PRO A 43 15.98 -0.68 -0.11
CA PRO A 43 16.53 -1.92 0.38
C PRO A 43 16.96 -1.72 1.85
N PRO A 44 16.91 -2.75 2.71
CA PRO A 44 17.25 -2.61 4.14
C PRO A 44 18.67 -2.07 4.36
N GLU A 45 19.58 -2.24 3.41
CA GLU A 45 20.93 -1.70 3.41
C GLU A 45 21.00 -0.18 3.19
N ALA A 46 19.96 0.43 2.60
CA ALA A 46 19.85 1.87 2.43
C ALA A 46 19.23 2.56 3.65
N TYR A 47 18.83 1.80 4.69
CA TYR A 47 18.50 2.36 5.98
C TYR A 47 19.80 2.75 6.70
N ILE A 48 20.28 3.96 6.43
CA ILE A 48 21.41 4.55 7.14
C ILE A 48 20.91 4.90 8.54
N PHE A 49 21.14 4.02 9.51
CA PHE A 49 21.30 4.47 10.88
C PHE A 49 22.54 5.35 10.88
N GLU A 50 22.37 6.68 10.88
CA GLU A 50 23.47 7.51 11.35
C GLU A 50 23.75 7.05 12.78
N ASN A 51 24.82 6.29 12.95
CA ASN A 51 25.43 6.09 14.24
C ASN A 51 25.82 7.50 14.71
N VAL A 52 24.91 8.18 15.40
CA VAL A 52 25.24 9.36 16.21
C VAL A 52 26.11 8.82 17.34
N PHE A 53 27.38 8.61 17.02
CA PHE A 53 28.41 8.43 18.00
C PHE A 53 28.61 9.83 18.60
N PRO A 54 28.32 10.03 19.89
CA PRO A 54 28.11 11.39 20.42
C PRO A 54 29.36 12.29 20.44
N PHE A 55 30.53 11.84 19.94
CA PHE A 55 31.81 12.54 20.09
C PHE A 55 32.83 12.33 18.94
N GLY A 56 32.45 12.50 17.67
CA GLY A 56 33.41 12.55 16.54
C GLY A 56 33.74 14.00 16.13
N PRO A 57 35.01 14.43 15.99
CA PRO A 57 35.35 15.82 15.69
C PRO A 57 35.05 16.20 14.23
N VAL A 58 34.50 17.39 14.02
CA VAL A 58 34.47 18.05 12.70
C VAL A 58 35.89 18.54 12.39
N SER A 59 36.56 17.89 11.46
CA SER A 59 37.77 18.40 10.82
C SER A 59 37.49 18.70 9.36
N GLY A 60 37.06 19.93 9.07
CA GLY A 60 36.78 20.39 7.72
C GLY A 60 36.32 21.84 7.71
N GLY A 61 37.20 22.76 8.07
CA GLY A 61 36.92 24.19 8.02
C GLY A 61 38.08 25.03 8.55
N THR A 62 38.93 25.46 7.60
CA THR A 62 40.07 26.41 7.69
C THR A 62 41.25 26.05 8.57
#